data_AF-A0AAV7HGP1-F1
#
_entry.id   AF-A0AAV7HGP1-F1
#
_cell.length_a   1.000
_cell.length_b   1.000
_cell.length_c   1.000
_cell.angle_alpha   90.00
_cell.angle_beta   90.00
_cell.angle_gamma   90.00
#
_symmetry.space_group_name_H-M   'P 1'
#
loop_
_entity.id
_entity.type
_entity.pdbx_description
1 polymer ?
#
loop_
_entity_poly.entity_id
_entity_poly.type
_entity_poly.pdbx_seq_one_letter_code
_entity_poly.pdbx_strand_id
1 'polypeptide(L)'
;MFTDIRKSGQRPLWIGEGVWAELSSTWGSPDYTRRRDQNRHNKASDIGGLGSSLHIRGFVPHTEHRRRLKQVLGREPTPVELHSHTHKRQEDQQWVDERARRAYVSDGLSAGNLVENTI
;
A
#
# COMPACT_ATOMS: atom_id res chain seq x y z
N MET A 1 10.98 16.44 -5.37
CA MET A 1 11.23 17.91 -5.36
C MET A 1 11.90 18.38 -4.07
N PHE A 2 11.21 18.69 -2.96
CA PHE A 2 11.88 19.15 -1.71
C PHE A 2 12.74 18.09 -1.03
N THR A 3 12.37 16.82 -1.12
CA THR A 3 13.21 15.72 -0.62
C THR A 3 14.57 15.66 -1.32
N ASP A 4 14.58 15.91 -2.62
CA ASP A 4 15.80 15.84 -3.44
C ASP A 4 16.68 17.06 -3.19
N ILE A 5 16.07 18.24 -3.07
CA ILE A 5 16.72 19.49 -2.66
C ILE A 5 17.39 19.34 -1.29
N ARG A 6 16.69 18.75 -0.30
CA ARG A 6 17.29 18.48 1.02
C ARG A 6 18.45 17.50 0.94
N LYS A 7 18.34 16.46 0.11
CA LYS A 7 19.38 15.44 -0.06
C LYS A 7 20.62 16.00 -0.75
N SER A 8 20.44 16.87 -1.74
CA SER A 8 21.56 17.51 -2.45
C SER A 8 22.23 18.59 -1.60
N GLY A 9 21.50 19.21 -0.67
CA GLY A 9 22.00 20.31 0.15
C GLY A 9 22.29 21.58 -0.64
N GLN A 10 21.84 21.65 -1.90
CA GLN A 10 22.06 22.78 -2.79
C GLN A 10 20.81 23.66 -2.87
N ARG A 11 20.97 24.97 -2.65
CA ARG A 11 19.88 25.94 -2.77
C ARG A 11 19.49 26.12 -4.25
N PRO A 12 18.23 25.87 -4.63
CA PRO A 12 17.74 26.23 -5.96
C PRO A 12 17.61 27.75 -6.12
N LEU A 13 17.81 28.26 -7.33
CA LEU A 13 17.75 29.70 -7.63
C LEU A 13 16.43 30.37 -7.22
N TRP A 14 15.32 29.63 -7.27
CA TRP A 14 13.97 30.12 -6.95
C TRP A 14 13.66 30.14 -5.44
N ILE A 15 14.50 29.53 -4.59
CA ILE A 15 14.36 29.62 -3.13
C ILE A 15 15.23 30.77 -2.63
N GLY A 16 14.63 31.80 -2.05
CA GLY A 16 15.38 32.91 -1.45
C GLY A 16 16.31 32.47 -0.31
N GLU A 17 17.40 33.21 -0.11
CA GLU A 17 18.43 32.95 0.93
C GLU A 17 17.84 32.75 2.33
N GLY A 18 16.94 33.64 2.77
CA GLY A 18 16.32 33.56 4.10
C GLY A 18 15.50 32.28 4.29
N VAL A 19 14.66 31.94 3.31
CA VAL A 19 13.86 30.70 3.33
C VAL A 19 14.77 29.47 3.32
N TRP A 20 15.88 29.51 2.58
CA TRP A 20 16.84 28.41 2.57
C TRP A 20 17.53 28.20 3.92
N ALA A 21 17.89 29.29 4.61
CA ALA A 21 18.47 29.23 5.94
C ALA A 21 17.49 28.60 6.95
N GLU A 22 16.21 29.00 6.91
CA GLU A 22 15.16 28.43 7.75
C GLU A 22 14.92 26.94 7.46
N LEU A 23 14.86 26.56 6.18
CA LEU A 23 14.70 25.16 5.78
C LEU A 23 15.89 24.31 6.23
N SER A 24 17.11 24.80 6.03
CA SER A 24 18.34 24.10 6.41
C SER A 24 18.43 23.92 7.93
N SER A 25 18.10 24.97 8.69
CA SER A 25 18.02 24.91 10.16
C SER A 25 16.96 23.90 10.62
N THR A 26 15.77 23.95 10.04
CA THR A 26 14.68 23.02 10.36
C THR A 26 15.06 21.57 10.06
N TRP A 27 15.63 21.30 8.89
CA TRP A 27 16.08 19.96 8.49
C TRP A 27 17.24 19.44 9.32
N GLY A 28 18.12 20.32 9.81
CA GLY A 28 19.20 19.97 10.73
C GLY A 28 18.76 19.76 12.17
N SER A 29 17.52 20.11 12.51
CA SER A 29 17.03 19.98 13.89
C SER A 29 16.92 18.50 14.32
N PRO A 30 17.19 18.19 15.61
CA PRO A 30 16.99 16.85 16.14
C PRO A 30 15.54 16.35 16.03
N ASP A 31 14.55 17.24 16.19
CA ASP A 31 13.13 16.90 16.05
C ASP A 31 12.79 16.44 14.63
N TYR A 32 13.28 17.16 13.62
CA TYR A 32 13.07 16.77 12.23
C TYR A 32 13.68 15.41 11.92
N THR A 33 14.93 15.18 12.35
CA THR A 33 15.63 13.91 12.15
C THR A 33 14.87 12.76 12.80
N ARG A 34 14.46 12.91 14.06
CA ARG A 34 13.64 11.93 14.78
C ARG A 34 12.34 11.61 14.05
N ARG A 35 11.58 12.64 13.64
CA ARG A 35 10.32 12.44 12.90
C ARG A 35 10.54 11.75 11.55
N ARG A 36 11.58 12.14 10.83
CA ARG A 36 11.95 11.53 9.54
C ARG A 36 12.26 10.05 9.73
N ASP A 37 13.09 9.71 10.71
CA ASP A 37 13.50 8.33 10.95
C ASP A 37 12.33 7.49 11.46
N GLN A 38 11.49 8.02 12.35
CA GLN A 38 10.26 7.34 12.76
C GLN A 38 9.34 7.10 11.56
N ASN A 39 9.14 8.08 10.68
CA ASN A 39 8.34 7.91 9.47
C ASN A 39 8.93 6.86 8.51
N ARG A 40 10.26 6.78 8.41
CA ARG A 40 10.94 5.74 7.64
C ARG A 40 10.67 4.36 8.24
N HIS A 41 10.79 4.21 9.55
CA HIS A 41 10.50 2.95 10.24
C HIS A 41 9.03 2.57 10.10
N ASN A 42 8.10 3.51 10.28
CA ASN A 42 6.67 3.28 10.13
C ASN A 42 6.31 2.81 8.71
N LYS A 43 6.93 3.39 7.67
CA LYS A 43 6.72 2.96 6.28
C LYS A 43 7.31 1.59 5.98
N ALA A 44 8.45 1.27 6.58
CA ALA A 44 9.09 -0.04 6.44
C ALA A 44 8.48 -1.12 7.35
N SER A 45 7.64 -0.71 8.31
CA SER A 45 7.02 -1.63 9.24
C SER A 45 5.93 -2.44 8.54
N ASP A 46 6.11 -3.75 8.56
CA ASP A 46 5.15 -4.72 8.03
C ASP A 46 4.10 -5.11 9.10
N ILE A 47 4.31 -4.79 10.38
CA ILE A 47 3.40 -5.14 11.51
C ILE A 47 2.90 -6.61 11.39
N GLY A 48 3.80 -7.56 11.12
CA GLY A 48 3.44 -8.96 10.89
C GLY A 48 2.45 -9.16 9.72
N GLY A 49 2.67 -8.47 8.60
CA GLY A 49 1.80 -8.42 7.43
C GLY A 49 0.53 -7.56 7.58
N LEU A 50 0.37 -6.80 8.66
CA LEU A 50 -0.73 -5.83 8.87
C LEU A 50 -0.32 -4.37 8.63
N GLY A 51 0.88 -4.16 8.10
CA GLY A 51 1.43 -2.85 7.78
C GLY A 51 0.69 -2.17 6.62
N SER A 52 1.40 -1.28 5.92
CA SER A 52 0.82 -0.61 4.75
C SER A 52 0.38 -1.64 3.72
N SER A 53 -0.88 -1.58 3.29
CA SER A 53 -1.41 -2.54 2.30
C SER A 53 -0.58 -2.47 1.03
N LEU A 54 -0.04 -3.62 0.64
CA LEU A 54 0.80 -3.75 -0.54
C LEU A 54 -0.09 -4.11 -1.74
N HIS A 55 -0.32 -3.13 -2.63
CA HIS A 55 -1.00 -3.38 -3.90
C HIS A 55 0.02 -3.76 -4.97
N ILE A 56 0.04 -5.03 -5.42
CA ILE A 56 1.00 -5.52 -6.42
C ILE A 56 0.66 -5.12 -7.85
N ARG A 57 -0.60 -4.75 -8.11
CA ARG A 57 -1.07 -4.51 -9.48
C ARG A 57 -0.73 -3.14 -10.06
N GLY A 58 0.22 -2.46 -9.44
CA GLY A 58 0.70 -1.15 -9.87
C GLY A 58 -0.42 -0.11 -9.89
N PHE A 59 -0.36 0.77 -10.89
CA PHE A 59 -1.32 1.86 -11.09
C PHE A 59 -2.53 1.44 -11.95
N VAL A 60 -2.85 0.15 -12.01
CA VAL A 60 -4.06 -0.29 -12.72
C VAL A 60 -5.24 -0.23 -11.74
N PRO A 61 -6.33 0.48 -12.09
CA PRO A 61 -7.46 0.62 -11.18
C PRO A 61 -8.19 -0.71 -11.00
N HIS A 62 -8.82 -0.88 -9.84
CA HIS A 62 -9.57 -2.08 -9.48
C HIS A 62 -10.72 -2.39 -10.46
N THR A 63 -11.30 -1.36 -11.08
CA THR A 63 -12.33 -1.48 -12.13
C THR A 63 -11.79 -2.16 -13.39
N GLU A 64 -10.55 -1.85 -13.78
CA GLU A 64 -9.91 -2.46 -14.93
C GLU A 64 -9.55 -3.93 -14.65
N HIS A 65 -9.15 -4.24 -13.41
CA HIS A 65 -8.98 -5.64 -12.99
C HIS A 65 -10.28 -6.43 -13.02
N ARG A 66 -11.39 -5.83 -12.56
CA ARG A 66 -12.73 -6.44 -12.66
C ARG A 66 -13.08 -6.73 -14.11
N ARG A 67 -12.89 -5.75 -15.01
CA ARG A 67 -13.20 -5.89 -16.44
C ARG A 67 -12.40 -7.02 -17.09
N ARG A 68 -11.09 -7.07 -16.85
CA ARG A 68 -10.21 -8.14 -17.37
C ARG A 68 -10.59 -9.51 -16.81
N LEU A 69 -10.88 -9.59 -15.51
CA LEU A 69 -11.27 -10.84 -14.87
C LEU A 69 -12.63 -11.33 -15.36
N LYS A 70 -13.58 -10.42 -15.62
CA LYS A 70 -14.86 -10.75 -16.26
C LYS A 70 -14.66 -11.38 -17.64
N GLN A 71 -13.74 -10.87 -18.44
CA GLN A 71 -13.43 -11.43 -19.76
C GLN A 71 -12.86 -12.85 -19.66
N VAL A 72 -12.03 -13.12 -18.65
CA VAL A 72 -11.46 -14.45 -18.41
C VAL A 72 -12.50 -15.44 -17.90
N LEU A 73 -13.36 -15.02 -16.97
CA LEU A 73 -14.37 -15.90 -16.35
C LEU A 73 -15.64 -16.06 -17.21
N GLY A 74 -15.86 -15.19 -18.18
CA GLY A 74 -17.11 -15.14 -18.95
C GLY A 74 -18.33 -14.65 -18.14
N ARG A 75 -18.14 -14.26 -16.88
CA ARG A 75 -19.18 -13.76 -15.95
C ARG A 75 -18.63 -12.68 -15.04
N GLU A 76 -19.52 -11.97 -14.34
CA GLU A 76 -19.10 -11.03 -13.31
C GLU A 76 -18.29 -11.75 -12.21
N PRO A 77 -17.09 -11.26 -11.85
CA PRO A 77 -16.33 -11.79 -10.74
C PRO A 77 -16.97 -11.37 -9.42
N THR A 78 -16.98 -12.31 -8.47
CA THR A 78 -17.33 -12.03 -7.09
C THR A 78 -16.30 -11.10 -6.44
N PRO A 79 -16.65 -10.38 -5.35
CA PRO A 79 -15.68 -9.59 -4.58
C PRO A 79 -14.48 -10.42 -4.12
N VAL A 80 -14.70 -11.67 -3.71
CA VAL A 80 -13.67 -12.61 -3.23
C VAL A 80 -12.69 -13.02 -4.34
N GLU A 81 -13.20 -13.31 -5.54
CA GLU A 81 -12.37 -13.61 -6.72
C GLU A 81 -11.54 -12.41 -7.14
N LEU A 82 -12.15 -11.23 -7.15
CA LEU A 82 -11.46 -10.00 -7.51
C LEU A 82 -10.39 -9.63 -6.47
N HIS A 83 -10.67 -9.79 -5.18
CA HIS A 83 -9.71 -9.61 -4.09
C HIS A 83 -8.53 -10.57 -4.19
N SER A 84 -8.80 -11.85 -4.43
CA SER A 84 -7.76 -12.87 -4.64
C SER A 84 -6.90 -12.56 -5.86
N HIS A 85 -7.52 -12.10 -6.96
CA HIS A 85 -6.80 -11.71 -8.17
C HIS A 85 -5.87 -10.53 -7.92
N THR A 86 -6.26 -9.57 -7.08
CA THR A 86 -5.51 -8.32 -6.85
C THR A 86 -4.47 -8.40 -5.73
N HIS A 87 -4.65 -9.32 -4.78
CA HIS A 87 -3.79 -9.45 -3.59
C HIS A 87 -3.12 -10.81 -3.44
N LYS A 88 -3.00 -11.58 -4.54
CA LYS A 88 -2.09 -12.71 -4.66
C LYS A 88 -1.02 -12.44 -5.72
N ARG A 89 0.19 -12.91 -5.46
CA ARG A 89 1.29 -12.93 -6.43
C ARG A 89 0.99 -13.95 -7.52
N GLN A 90 1.30 -13.63 -8.77
CA GLN A 90 1.02 -14.53 -9.89
C GLN A 90 1.92 -15.77 -9.88
N GLU A 91 3.16 -15.60 -9.43
CA GLU A 91 4.23 -16.61 -9.45
C GLU A 91 3.94 -17.81 -8.55
N ASP A 92 3.52 -17.57 -7.31
CA ASP A 92 3.35 -18.58 -6.26
C ASP A 92 1.93 -18.64 -5.68
N GLN A 93 1.02 -17.77 -6.14
CA GLN A 93 -0.36 -17.62 -5.65
C GLN A 93 -0.45 -17.31 -4.14
N GLN A 94 0.64 -16.85 -3.52
CA GLN A 94 0.65 -16.46 -2.11
C GLN A 94 0.09 -15.06 -1.92
N TRP A 95 -0.47 -14.82 -0.73
CA TRP A 95 -0.96 -13.50 -0.33
C TRP A 95 0.20 -12.51 -0.24
N VAL A 96 -0.07 -11.29 -0.68
CA VAL A 96 0.95 -10.23 -0.65
C VAL A 96 1.31 -9.83 0.78
N ASP A 97 0.31 -9.79 1.65
CA ASP A 97 0.42 -9.48 3.06
C ASP A 97 -0.63 -10.25 3.88
N GLU A 98 -0.44 -10.31 5.19
CA GLU A 98 -1.35 -10.99 6.12
C GLU A 98 -2.73 -10.33 6.17
N ARG A 99 -2.79 -9.01 5.94
CA ARG A 99 -4.04 -8.25 5.87
C ARG A 99 -4.93 -8.75 4.72
N ALA A 100 -4.37 -8.98 3.54
CA ALA A 100 -5.09 -9.50 2.39
C ALA A 100 -5.63 -10.91 2.66
N ARG A 101 -4.84 -11.76 3.31
CA ARG A 101 -5.28 -13.09 3.75
C ARG A 101 -6.45 -13.00 4.73
N ARG A 102 -6.38 -12.11 5.72
CA ARG A 102 -7.45 -11.93 6.70
C ARG A 102 -8.74 -11.37 6.10
N ALA A 103 -8.63 -10.40 5.19
CA ALA A 103 -9.78 -9.87 4.47
C ALA A 103 -10.52 -10.97 3.70
N TYR A 104 -9.77 -11.84 3.02
CA TYR A 104 -10.33 -13.01 2.35
C TYR A 104 -11.05 -13.97 3.31
N VAL A 105 -10.46 -14.28 4.46
CA VAL A 105 -11.08 -15.16 5.46
C VAL A 105 -12.34 -14.55 6.05
N SER A 106 -12.34 -13.25 6.35
CA SER A 106 -13.50 -12.53 6.87
C SER A 106 -14.65 -12.46 5.85
N ASP A 107 -14.34 -12.13 4.59
CA ASP A 107 -15.33 -12.05 3.52
C ASP A 107 -15.86 -13.45 3.13
N GLY A 108 -14.99 -14.46 3.18
CA GLY A 108 -15.36 -15.87 2.98
C GLY A 108 -16.24 -16.45 4.09
N LEU A 109 -16.01 -16.05 5.36
CA LEU A 109 -16.89 -16.41 6.48
C LEU A 109 -18.25 -15.72 6.40
N SER A 110 -18.30 -14.49 5.87
CA SER A 110 -19.57 -13.79 5.62
C SER A 110 -20.36 -14.39 4.44
N ALA A 111 -19.69 -15.03 3.48
CA ALA A 111 -20.32 -15.68 2.32
C ALA A 111 -20.63 -17.17 2.55
N GLY A 112 -20.08 -17.79 3.60
CA GLY A 112 -20.17 -19.23 3.88
C GLY A 112 -21.15 -19.68 4.96
N ASN A 113 -21.87 -18.76 5.63
CA ASN A 113 -22.88 -19.13 6.65
C ASN A 113 -24.30 -19.17 6.07
N LEU A 114 -24.51 -19.99 5.03
CA LEU A 114 -25.80 -20.63 4.73
C LEU A 114 -25.47 -21.96 4.05
N VAL A 115 -25.83 -23.06 4.71
CA VAL A 115 -25.43 -24.48 4.53
C VAL A 115 -24.08 -24.76 5.19
N GLU A 116 -23.98 -25.40 6.36
CA GLU A 116 -24.64 -26.62 6.80
C GLU A 116 -24.85 -26.60 8.32
N ASN A 117 -26.11 -26.44 8.73
CA ASN A 117 -26.65 -27.13 9.90
C ASN A 117 -27.69 -28.06 9.30
N THR A 118 -27.48 -29.38 9.37
CA THR A 118 -28.51 -30.43 9.54
C THR A 118 -27.89 -31.82 9.27
N ILE A 119 -27.86 -32.60 10.37
CA ILE A 119 -27.56 -34.04 10.59
C ILE A 119 -26.08 -34.42 10.71
#